data_AF-A0A5C7Q5D1-F1
#
_entry.id   AF-A0A5C7Q5D1-F1
#
_cell.length_a   1.000
_cell.length_b   1.000
_cell.length_c   1.000
_cell.angle_alpha   90.00
_cell.angle_beta   90.00
_cell.angle_gamma   90.00
#
_symmetry.space_group_name_H-M   'P 1'
#
loop_
_entity.id
_entity.type
_entity.pdbx_description
1 polymer ?
#
loop_
_entity_poly.entity_id
_entity_poly.type
_entity_poly.pdbx_seq_one_letter_code
_entity_poly.pdbx_strand_id
1 'polypeptide(L)'
;MLLDVSEEIIIEMASKRMTIFAPRSGKDLKREYPELDDYPEFRGLSGEELLFVWAWACPTSPFIDIVEEKRCTPCIDFAFKRPHQNEARKQAYGASTGAAPSFPDEIKNAIKRMERFNPGLRIQMAVDNMHLLSQCQRAIRRDISGASPEEMEEYMKTAKIARQLMSDIHKDIERGNMGADELENTMTKNLEGASAAFHKSRS
;
A
#
# COMPACT_ATOMS: atom_id res chain seq x y z
N MET A 1 -18.64 14.35 25.18
CA MET A 1 -18.16 14.75 23.86
C MET A 1 -18.10 13.48 23.03
N LEU A 2 -19.02 13.33 22.09
CA LEU A 2 -18.89 12.32 21.04
C LEU A 2 -17.84 12.88 20.07
N LEU A 3 -16.72 12.18 19.90
CA LEU A 3 -15.79 12.51 18.83
C LEU A 3 -16.55 12.35 17.50
N ASP A 4 -16.27 13.20 16.52
CA ASP A 4 -16.79 12.98 15.19
C ASP A 4 -16.27 11.63 14.69
N VAL A 5 -17.11 10.85 14.00
CA VAL A 5 -16.72 9.53 13.46
C VAL A 5 -15.49 9.66 12.55
N SER A 6 -15.29 10.83 11.94
CA SER A 6 -14.07 11.16 11.20
C SER A 6 -12.83 11.19 12.10
N GLU A 7 -12.90 11.83 13.27
CA GLU A 7 -11.81 11.90 14.24
C GLU A 7 -11.51 10.54 14.87
N GLU A 8 -12.54 9.74 15.19
CA GLU A 8 -12.34 8.39 15.72
C GLU A 8 -11.64 7.48 14.72
N ILE A 9 -12.02 7.52 13.43
CA ILE A 9 -11.36 6.74 12.38
C ILE A 9 -9.92 7.22 12.20
N ILE A 10 -9.68 8.53 12.16
CA ILE A 10 -8.32 9.08 12.03
C ILE A 10 -7.44 8.70 13.23
N ILE A 11 -7.97 8.75 14.45
CA ILE A 11 -7.27 8.33 15.68
C ILE A 11 -6.99 6.83 15.66
N GLU A 12 -7.97 6.01 15.29
CA GLU A 12 -7.80 4.56 15.16
C GLU A 12 -6.74 4.23 14.12
N MET A 13 -6.73 4.94 12.99
CA MET A 13 -5.75 4.74 11.92
C MET A 13 -4.37 5.31 12.22
N ALA A 14 -4.25 6.35 13.04
CA ALA A 14 -2.95 6.80 13.57
C ALA A 14 -2.41 5.81 14.63
N SER A 15 -3.30 5.14 15.35
CA SER A 15 -2.94 4.10 16.33
C SER A 15 -2.50 2.80 15.66
N LYS A 16 -3.04 2.50 14.47
CA LYS A 16 -2.66 1.37 13.63
C LYS A 16 -1.47 1.76 12.75
N ARG A 17 -0.35 1.04 12.84
CA ARG A 17 0.76 1.26 11.91
C ARG A 17 0.27 0.93 10.50
N MET A 18 0.09 1.94 9.65
CA MET A 18 -0.36 1.77 8.26
C MET A 18 0.84 1.69 7.31
N THR A 19 0.67 0.99 6.20
CA THR A 19 1.68 0.84 5.14
C THR A 19 1.01 0.86 3.77
N ILE A 20 1.78 1.17 2.73
CA ILE A 20 1.28 1.14 1.35
C ILE A 20 1.93 0.03 0.53
N PHE A 21 1.12 -0.63 -0.29
CA PHE A 21 1.51 -1.70 -1.20
C PHE A 21 2.27 -2.85 -0.53
N ALA A 22 2.07 -3.04 0.78
CA ALA A 22 2.82 -4.01 1.52
C ALA A 22 2.38 -5.42 1.16
N PRO A 23 3.32 -6.32 0.81
CA PRO A 23 2.98 -7.65 0.38
C PRO A 23 2.28 -8.43 1.50
N ARG A 24 1.13 -9.01 1.17
CA ARG A 24 0.32 -9.85 2.08
C ARG A 24 0.73 -11.31 2.04
N SER A 25 1.07 -11.83 0.86
CA SER A 25 1.30 -13.26 0.66
C SER A 25 2.66 -13.63 0.08
N GLY A 26 3.54 -12.64 -0.16
CA GLY A 26 4.83 -12.84 -0.83
C GLY A 26 4.71 -13.23 -2.30
N LYS A 27 3.51 -13.08 -2.86
CA LYS A 27 3.20 -13.27 -4.28
C LYS A 27 3.34 -11.93 -5.02
N ASP A 28 3.07 -11.96 -6.33
CA ASP A 28 3.11 -10.78 -7.20
C ASP A 28 2.26 -9.63 -6.65
N LEU A 29 2.91 -8.49 -6.38
CA LEU A 29 2.28 -7.28 -5.85
C LEU A 29 1.18 -6.75 -6.77
N LYS A 30 1.27 -6.94 -8.09
CA LYS A 30 0.23 -6.49 -9.03
C LYS A 30 -1.08 -7.25 -8.87
N ARG A 31 -1.01 -8.49 -8.40
CA ARG A 31 -2.21 -9.27 -8.10
C ARG A 31 -2.90 -8.76 -6.83
N GLU A 32 -2.13 -8.33 -5.85
CA GLU A 32 -2.64 -7.79 -4.59
C GLU A 32 -3.09 -6.33 -4.74
N TYR A 33 -2.43 -5.57 -5.62
CA TYR A 33 -2.66 -4.16 -5.91
C TYR A 33 -2.69 -3.91 -7.43
N PRO A 34 -3.82 -4.21 -8.10
CA PRO A 34 -3.97 -4.04 -9.55
C PRO A 34 -3.66 -2.63 -10.08
N GLU A 35 -3.82 -1.59 -9.25
CA GLU A 35 -3.44 -0.23 -9.63
C GLU A 35 -1.94 -0.04 -9.96
N LEU A 36 -1.08 -0.98 -9.56
CA LEU A 36 0.34 -0.95 -9.94
C LEU A 36 0.55 -1.19 -11.45
N ASP A 37 -0.41 -1.79 -12.17
CA ASP A 37 -0.31 -1.96 -13.63
C ASP A 37 -0.55 -0.67 -14.42
N ASP A 38 -1.10 0.36 -13.78
CA ASP A 38 -1.33 1.67 -14.40
C ASP A 38 -0.02 2.45 -14.59
N TYR A 39 1.09 2.01 -13.97
CA TYR A 39 2.41 2.62 -14.05
C TYR A 39 3.31 1.92 -15.08
N PRO A 40 3.70 2.58 -16.18
CA PRO A 40 4.55 1.98 -17.22
C PRO A 40 5.88 1.43 -16.69
N GLU A 41 6.46 2.07 -15.67
CA GLU A 41 7.73 1.68 -15.07
C GLU A 41 7.68 0.30 -14.38
N PHE A 42 6.48 -0.20 -14.06
CA PHE A 42 6.31 -1.51 -13.42
C PHE A 42 5.91 -2.60 -14.42
N ARG A 43 5.53 -2.27 -15.67
CA ARG A 43 4.97 -3.24 -16.61
C ARG A 43 5.95 -4.36 -17.00
N GLY A 44 7.22 -4.02 -17.18
CA GLY A 44 8.27 -4.95 -17.59
C GLY A 44 8.89 -5.77 -16.45
N LEU A 45 8.57 -5.47 -15.19
CA LEU A 45 9.17 -6.13 -14.04
C LEU A 45 8.51 -7.48 -13.76
N SER A 46 9.33 -8.46 -13.39
CA SER A 46 8.83 -9.67 -12.72
C SER A 46 8.24 -9.34 -11.34
N GLY A 47 7.40 -10.24 -10.81
CA GLY A 47 6.82 -10.07 -9.48
C GLY A 47 7.89 -9.92 -8.39
N GLU A 48 8.97 -10.69 -8.47
CA GLU A 48 10.11 -10.59 -7.54
C GLU A 48 10.87 -9.26 -7.70
N GLU A 49 11.03 -8.74 -8.91
CA GLU A 49 11.67 -7.43 -9.12
C GLU A 49 10.81 -6.28 -8.59
N LEU A 50 9.50 -6.32 -8.78
CA LEU A 50 8.60 -5.33 -8.21
C LEU A 50 8.58 -5.41 -6.68
N LEU A 51 8.64 -6.62 -6.12
CA LEU A 51 8.76 -6.85 -4.68
C LEU A 51 10.09 -6.31 -4.13
N PHE A 52 11.18 -6.44 -4.89
CA PHE A 52 12.47 -5.83 -4.56
C PHE A 52 12.39 -4.30 -4.60
N VAL A 53 11.80 -3.72 -5.65
CA VAL A 53 11.62 -2.26 -5.79
C VAL A 53 10.80 -1.71 -4.63
N TRP A 54 9.71 -2.38 -4.26
CA TRP A 54 8.93 -2.01 -3.08
C TRP A 54 9.79 -2.06 -1.81
N ALA A 55 10.51 -3.16 -1.58
CA ALA A 55 11.34 -3.32 -0.38
C ALA A 55 12.46 -2.28 -0.31
N TRP A 56 13.06 -1.92 -1.44
CA TRP A 56 14.16 -0.97 -1.51
C TRP A 56 13.72 0.49 -1.33
N ALA A 57 12.61 0.86 -1.97
CA ALA A 57 12.28 2.26 -2.26
C ALA A 57 10.92 2.72 -1.73
N CYS A 58 10.02 1.81 -1.33
CA CYS A 58 8.75 2.22 -0.75
C CYS A 58 9.00 2.93 0.59
N PRO A 59 8.47 4.14 0.82
CA PRO A 59 8.68 4.86 2.07
C PRO A 59 8.16 4.15 3.32
N THR A 60 7.24 3.19 3.18
CA THR A 60 6.70 2.38 4.27
C THR A 60 7.32 0.98 4.33
N SER A 61 8.38 0.72 3.56
CA SER A 61 9.12 -0.52 3.62
C SER A 61 9.87 -0.63 4.96
N PRO A 62 9.92 -1.80 5.61
CA PRO A 62 10.71 -2.00 6.82
C PRO A 62 12.23 -1.89 6.60
N PHE A 63 12.70 -1.82 5.35
CA PHE A 63 14.12 -1.70 5.00
C PHE A 63 14.55 -0.25 4.73
N ILE A 64 13.61 0.72 4.69
CA ILE A 64 13.89 2.10 4.27
C ILE A 64 14.85 2.83 5.23
N ASP A 65 14.88 2.44 6.50
CA ASP A 65 15.76 3.03 7.52
C ASP A 65 17.15 2.39 7.55
N ILE A 66 17.36 1.29 6.82
CA ILE A 66 18.68 0.67 6.69
C ILE A 66 19.55 1.57 5.81
N VAL A 67 20.78 1.86 6.23
CA VAL A 67 21.75 2.63 5.42
C VAL A 67 21.91 1.97 4.04
N GLU A 68 21.93 2.78 2.98
CA GLU A 68 21.82 2.34 1.58
C GLU A 68 22.81 1.21 1.22
N GLU A 69 24.07 1.33 1.64
CA GLU A 69 25.13 0.35 1.34
C GLU A 69 24.85 -1.02 1.96
N LYS A 70 24.07 -1.08 3.03
CA LYS A 70 23.70 -2.31 3.74
C LYS A 70 22.29 -2.79 3.40
N ARG A 71 21.48 -1.98 2.72
CA ARG A 71 20.06 -2.25 2.44
C ARG A 71 19.87 -3.26 1.30
N CYS A 72 20.82 -3.35 0.36
CA CYS A 72 20.53 -4.04 -0.91
C CYS A 72 20.39 -5.55 -0.72
N THR A 73 21.28 -6.14 0.07
CA THR A 73 21.26 -7.57 0.40
C THR A 73 19.94 -7.99 1.07
N PRO A 74 19.47 -7.38 2.18
CA PRO A 74 18.21 -7.78 2.81
C PRO A 74 16.99 -7.57 1.91
N CYS A 75 16.96 -6.54 1.05
CA CYS A 75 15.89 -6.38 0.06
C CYS A 75 15.89 -7.50 -0.99
N ILE A 76 17.07 -7.95 -1.44
CA ILE A 76 17.19 -9.10 -2.36
C ILE A 76 16.75 -10.40 -1.67
N ASP A 77 17.17 -10.65 -0.44
CA ASP A 77 16.77 -11.82 0.35
C ASP A 77 15.27 -11.81 0.67
N PHE A 78 14.69 -10.63 0.80
CA PHE A 78 13.26 -10.45 0.94
C PHE A 78 12.51 -10.82 -0.34
N ALA A 79 12.96 -10.34 -1.50
CA ALA A 79 12.23 -10.48 -2.75
C ALA A 79 12.48 -11.79 -3.50
N PHE A 80 13.74 -12.24 -3.56
CA PHE A 80 14.17 -13.40 -4.33
C PHE A 80 14.42 -14.59 -3.41
N LYS A 81 13.40 -15.43 -3.22
CA LYS A 81 13.48 -16.61 -2.32
C LYS A 81 14.23 -17.80 -2.90
N ARG A 82 14.41 -17.86 -4.22
CA ARG A 82 15.13 -18.95 -4.88
C ARG A 82 16.64 -18.68 -4.83
N PRO A 83 17.47 -19.58 -4.27
CA PRO A 83 18.90 -19.32 -4.08
C PRO A 83 19.66 -18.88 -5.34
N HIS A 84 19.41 -19.55 -6.48
CA HIS A 84 20.07 -19.21 -7.73
C HIS A 84 19.72 -17.80 -8.26
N GLN A 85 18.46 -17.39 -8.14
CA GLN A 85 18.04 -16.03 -8.54
C GLN A 85 18.58 -14.98 -7.58
N ASN A 86 18.56 -15.29 -6.29
CA ASN A 86 19.06 -14.42 -5.23
C ASN A 86 20.54 -14.08 -5.44
N GLU A 87 21.40 -15.09 -5.60
CA GLU A 87 22.83 -14.89 -5.81
C GLU A 87 23.12 -14.15 -7.13
N ALA A 88 22.39 -14.49 -8.20
CA ALA A 88 22.51 -13.77 -9.46
C ALA A 88 22.15 -12.28 -9.32
N ARG A 89 21.12 -11.94 -8.55
CA ARG A 89 20.70 -10.55 -8.29
C ARG A 89 21.67 -9.82 -7.37
N LYS A 90 22.25 -10.48 -6.35
CA LYS A 90 23.31 -9.90 -5.51
C LYS A 90 24.51 -9.47 -6.36
N GLN A 91 24.93 -10.30 -7.30
CA GLN A 91 25.99 -9.98 -8.24
C GLN A 91 25.57 -8.83 -9.19
N ALA A 92 24.41 -8.94 -9.82
CA ALA A 92 23.93 -7.96 -10.79
C ALA A 92 23.71 -6.56 -10.20
N TYR A 93 23.28 -6.46 -8.93
CA TYR A 93 23.00 -5.20 -8.26
C TYR A 93 24.18 -4.68 -7.43
N GLY A 94 25.31 -5.39 -7.41
CA GLY A 94 26.52 -4.98 -6.70
C GLY A 94 26.46 -5.12 -5.18
N ALA A 95 25.51 -5.89 -4.64
CA ALA A 95 25.21 -5.97 -3.20
C ALA A 95 26.36 -6.52 -2.33
N SER A 96 27.35 -7.20 -2.92
CA SER A 96 28.48 -7.84 -2.23
C SER A 96 29.80 -7.08 -2.36
N THR A 97 29.82 -5.92 -3.02
CA THR A 97 31.06 -5.23 -3.42
C THR A 97 31.56 -4.19 -2.41
N GLY A 98 30.74 -3.82 -1.41
CA GLY A 98 31.04 -2.72 -0.49
C GLY A 98 30.93 -1.32 -1.12
N ALA A 99 30.59 -1.25 -2.41
CA ALA A 99 30.25 -0.01 -3.11
C ALA A 99 28.73 0.24 -3.09
N ALA A 100 28.32 1.44 -3.48
CA ALA A 100 26.91 1.76 -3.68
C ALA A 100 26.28 0.80 -4.71
N PRO A 101 25.06 0.29 -4.45
CA PRO A 101 24.37 -0.57 -5.40
C PRO A 101 24.21 0.08 -6.78
N SER A 102 24.35 -0.73 -7.83
CA SER A 102 24.18 -0.26 -9.21
C SER A 102 23.09 -1.08 -9.88
N PHE A 103 21.98 -0.41 -10.21
CA PHE A 103 20.81 -1.08 -10.78
C PHE A 103 20.72 -0.88 -12.31
N PRO A 104 20.18 -1.87 -13.05
CA PRO A 104 19.75 -1.68 -14.43
C PRO A 104 18.75 -0.52 -14.57
N ASP A 105 18.68 0.10 -15.74
CA ASP A 105 17.87 1.30 -15.96
C ASP A 105 16.37 1.08 -15.70
N GLU A 106 15.85 -0.10 -16.05
CA GLU A 106 14.46 -0.49 -15.75
C GLU A 106 14.16 -0.46 -14.25
N ILE A 107 15.05 -1.02 -13.43
CA ILE A 107 14.95 -1.03 -11.97
C ILE A 107 15.11 0.39 -11.41
N LYS A 108 16.04 1.19 -11.93
CA LYS A 108 16.20 2.60 -11.51
C LYS A 108 14.93 3.41 -11.75
N ASN A 109 14.30 3.23 -12.91
CA ASN A 109 13.07 3.94 -13.24
C ASN A 109 11.91 3.53 -12.33
N ALA A 110 11.80 2.23 -12.04
CA ALA A 110 10.81 1.72 -11.10
C ALA A 110 11.05 2.20 -9.67
N ILE A 111 12.30 2.23 -9.19
CA ILE A 111 12.68 2.80 -7.89
C ILE A 111 12.21 4.26 -7.80
N LYS A 112 12.56 5.10 -8.78
CA LYS A 112 12.12 6.51 -8.81
C LYS A 112 10.61 6.66 -8.81
N ARG A 113 9.88 5.75 -9.45
CA ARG A 113 8.41 5.74 -9.43
C ARG A 113 7.88 5.39 -8.05
N MET A 114 8.42 4.34 -7.42
CA MET A 114 8.02 3.87 -6.11
C MET A 114 8.28 4.89 -5.00
N GLU A 115 9.43 5.58 -5.04
CA GLU A 115 9.80 6.65 -4.10
C GLU A 115 8.82 7.85 -4.13
N ARG A 116 8.17 8.08 -5.26
CA ARG A 116 7.22 9.19 -5.43
C ARG A 116 5.85 8.93 -4.82
N PHE A 117 5.56 7.69 -4.40
CA PHE A 117 4.31 7.45 -3.70
C PHE A 117 4.33 8.17 -2.35
N ASN A 118 3.25 8.89 -2.07
CA ASN A 118 3.04 9.57 -0.81
C ASN A 118 2.13 8.69 0.07
N PRO A 119 2.68 7.99 1.09
CA PRO A 119 1.88 7.12 1.94
C PRO A 119 0.79 7.89 2.69
N GLY A 120 1.11 9.09 3.19
CA GLY A 120 0.16 9.91 3.94
C GLY A 120 -1.09 10.24 3.11
N LEU A 121 -0.91 10.69 1.86
CA LEU A 121 -2.05 10.97 0.98
C LEU A 121 -2.85 9.72 0.63
N ARG A 122 -2.18 8.58 0.37
CA ARG A 122 -2.86 7.32 0.03
C ARG A 122 -3.67 6.77 1.21
N ILE A 123 -3.08 6.82 2.41
CA ILE A 123 -3.77 6.44 3.65
C ILE A 123 -4.96 7.36 3.89
N GLN A 124 -4.78 8.68 3.75
CA GLN A 124 -5.87 9.65 3.88
C GLN A 124 -7.00 9.36 2.89
N MET A 125 -6.69 9.13 1.61
CA MET A 125 -7.70 8.79 0.61
C MET A 125 -8.44 7.49 0.93
N ALA A 126 -7.74 6.47 1.44
CA ALA A 126 -8.37 5.24 1.89
C ALA A 126 -9.33 5.49 3.08
N VAL A 127 -8.94 6.37 4.02
CA VAL A 127 -9.80 6.82 5.13
C VAL A 127 -11.05 7.51 4.61
N ASP A 128 -10.85 8.49 3.74
CA ASP A 128 -11.91 9.32 3.19
C ASP A 128 -12.91 8.48 2.40
N ASN A 129 -12.43 7.48 1.66
CA ASN A 129 -13.28 6.50 0.97
C ASN A 129 -14.16 5.72 1.94
N MET A 130 -13.63 5.23 3.06
CA MET A 130 -14.41 4.52 4.08
C MET A 130 -15.42 5.44 4.77
N HIS A 131 -15.02 6.69 5.05
CA HIS A 131 -15.93 7.68 5.60
C HIS A 131 -17.08 7.99 4.63
N LEU A 132 -16.75 8.28 3.37
CA LEU A 132 -17.73 8.58 2.33
C LEU A 132 -18.68 7.40 2.08
N LEU A 133 -18.17 6.17 2.13
CA LEU A 133 -18.99 4.95 2.07
C LEU A 133 -20.03 4.92 3.20
N SER A 134 -19.63 5.24 4.44
CA SER A 134 -20.53 5.33 5.59
C SER A 134 -21.59 6.42 5.40
N GLN A 135 -21.22 7.59 4.88
CA GLN A 135 -22.17 8.67 4.59
C GLN A 135 -23.17 8.27 3.50
N CYS A 136 -22.72 7.60 2.44
CA CYS A 136 -23.60 7.10 1.39
C CYS A 136 -24.60 6.08 1.94
N GLN A 137 -24.16 5.16 2.80
CA GLN A 137 -25.04 4.20 3.47
C GLN A 137 -26.11 4.90 4.33
N ARG A 138 -25.72 5.93 5.08
CA ARG A 138 -26.67 6.75 5.89
C ARG A 138 -27.68 7.44 5.00
N ALA A 139 -27.24 8.07 3.91
CA ALA A 139 -28.12 8.75 2.96
C ALA A 139 -29.16 7.80 2.35
N ILE A 140 -28.75 6.57 1.98
CA ILE A 140 -29.65 5.56 1.40
C ILE A 140 -30.63 5.03 2.44
N ARG A 141 -30.20 4.85 3.69
CA ARG A 141 -31.01 4.27 4.78
C ARG A 141 -31.90 5.29 5.51
N ARG A 142 -31.90 6.56 5.09
CA ARG A 142 -32.79 7.59 5.65
C ARG A 142 -34.24 7.13 5.57
N ASP A 143 -34.95 7.17 6.70
CA ASP A 143 -36.39 6.95 6.74
C ASP A 143 -37.10 8.14 6.11
N ILE A 144 -38.01 7.85 5.18
CA ILE A 144 -38.82 8.83 4.45
C ILE A 144 -40.32 8.59 4.67
N SER A 145 -40.68 7.79 5.67
CA SER A 145 -42.06 7.56 6.07
C SER A 145 -42.69 8.88 6.51
N GLY A 146 -43.73 9.32 5.79
CA GLY A 146 -44.40 10.59 6.05
C GLY A 146 -43.74 11.83 5.41
N ALA A 147 -42.72 11.64 4.56
CA ALA A 147 -42.11 12.72 3.79
C ALA A 147 -43.07 13.33 2.76
N SER A 148 -42.91 14.63 2.49
CA SER A 148 -43.64 15.30 1.40
C SER A 148 -43.18 14.79 0.02
N PRO A 149 -43.96 15.01 -1.06
CA PRO A 149 -43.53 14.69 -2.42
C PRO A 149 -42.18 15.33 -2.80
N GLU A 150 -41.94 16.57 -2.40
CA GLU A 150 -40.69 17.29 -2.65
C GLU A 150 -39.51 16.65 -1.91
N GLU A 151 -39.70 16.32 -0.63
CA GLU A 151 -38.68 15.64 0.19
C GLU A 151 -38.35 14.24 -0.36
N MET A 152 -39.35 13.54 -0.86
CA MET A 152 -39.17 12.24 -1.51
C MET A 152 -38.37 12.37 -2.80
N GLU A 153 -38.62 13.40 -3.62
CA GLU A 153 -37.84 13.66 -4.83
C GLU A 153 -36.37 13.97 -4.53
N GLU A 154 -36.12 14.83 -3.53
CA GLU A 154 -34.76 15.17 -3.07
C GLU A 154 -34.03 13.94 -2.52
N TYR A 155 -34.71 13.11 -1.72
CA TYR A 155 -34.17 11.85 -1.26
C TYR A 155 -33.79 10.94 -2.42
N MET A 156 -34.66 10.77 -3.42
CA MET A 156 -34.38 9.88 -4.56
C MET A 156 -33.17 10.36 -5.38
N LYS A 157 -32.99 11.67 -5.55
CA LYS A 157 -31.80 12.26 -6.19
C LYS A 157 -30.54 11.95 -5.37
N THR A 158 -30.60 12.17 -4.06
CA THR A 158 -29.47 11.94 -3.14
C THR A 158 -29.11 10.45 -3.08
N ALA A 159 -30.08 9.57 -2.93
CA ALA A 159 -29.89 8.12 -2.88
C ALA A 159 -29.28 7.57 -4.17
N LYS A 160 -29.67 8.13 -5.33
CA LYS A 160 -29.06 7.76 -6.63
C LYS A 160 -27.58 8.13 -6.68
N ILE A 161 -27.21 9.35 -6.27
CA ILE A 161 -25.80 9.80 -6.22
C ILE A 161 -25.01 8.95 -5.23
N ALA A 162 -25.55 8.73 -4.03
CA ALA A 162 -24.92 7.91 -3.00
C ALA A 162 -24.64 6.48 -3.50
N ARG A 163 -25.59 5.84 -4.20
CA ARG A 163 -25.37 4.50 -4.79
C ARG A 163 -24.27 4.48 -5.83
N GLN A 164 -24.19 5.51 -6.67
CA GLN A 164 -23.12 5.62 -7.67
C GLN A 164 -21.76 5.75 -6.99
N LEU A 165 -21.63 6.67 -6.02
CA LEU A 165 -20.40 6.86 -5.25
C LEU A 165 -19.98 5.59 -4.51
N MET A 166 -20.92 4.88 -3.88
CA MET A 166 -20.62 3.58 -3.25
C MET A 166 -20.07 2.56 -4.24
N SER A 167 -20.64 2.49 -5.45
CA SER A 167 -20.13 1.57 -6.47
C SER A 167 -18.70 1.91 -6.87
N ASP A 168 -18.33 3.18 -6.93
CA ASP A 168 -16.99 3.60 -7.33
C ASP A 168 -15.99 3.38 -6.19
N ILE A 169 -16.36 3.68 -4.95
CA ILE A 169 -15.55 3.38 -3.76
C ILE A 169 -15.30 1.87 -3.62
N HIS A 170 -16.31 1.02 -3.86
CA HIS A 170 -16.12 -0.43 -3.83
C HIS A 170 -15.09 -0.91 -4.86
N LYS A 171 -15.11 -0.36 -6.08
CA LYS A 171 -14.09 -0.68 -7.10
C LYS A 171 -12.70 -0.27 -6.63
N ASP A 172 -12.57 0.90 -6.02
CA ASP A 172 -11.28 1.37 -5.48
C ASP A 172 -10.77 0.42 -4.38
N ILE A 173 -11.66 -0.03 -3.50
CA ILE A 173 -11.34 -1.01 -2.45
C ILE A 173 -10.88 -2.34 -3.06
N GLU A 174 -11.63 -2.86 -4.03
CA GLU A 174 -11.31 -4.12 -4.72
C GLU A 174 -10.02 -4.03 -5.54
N ARG A 175 -9.65 -2.85 -6.04
CA ARG A 175 -8.38 -2.57 -6.73
C ARG A 175 -7.19 -2.36 -5.79
N GLY A 176 -7.37 -2.56 -4.49
CA GLY A 176 -6.30 -2.50 -3.48
C GLY A 176 -6.36 -1.28 -2.57
N ASN A 177 -7.44 -0.49 -2.62
CA ASN A 177 -7.72 0.61 -1.70
C ASN A 177 -6.56 1.62 -1.54
N MET A 178 -6.07 2.16 -2.66
CA MET A 178 -4.92 3.07 -2.70
C MET A 178 -3.61 2.43 -2.20
N GLY A 179 -3.57 1.10 -2.14
CA GLY A 179 -2.47 0.33 -1.58
C GLY A 179 -2.41 0.34 -0.05
N ALA A 180 -3.30 1.06 0.64
CA ALA A 180 -3.22 1.26 2.08
C ALA A 180 -3.71 0.02 2.84
N ASP A 181 -2.91 -0.44 3.79
CA ASP A 181 -3.24 -1.57 4.66
C ASP A 181 -2.68 -1.39 6.07
N GLU A 182 -3.29 -2.09 7.02
CA GLU A 182 -2.75 -2.22 8.37
C GLU A 182 -1.51 -3.13 8.30
N LEU A 183 -0.40 -2.69 8.90
CA LEU A 183 0.85 -3.46 8.95
C LEU A 183 0.63 -4.88 9.49
N GLU A 184 -0.34 -5.03 10.39
CA GLU A 184 -0.72 -6.31 10.99
C GLU A 184 -1.20 -7.38 10.00
N ASN A 185 -1.73 -6.96 8.87
CA ASN A 185 -2.25 -7.84 7.82
C ASN A 185 -1.20 -8.23 6.79
N THR A 186 0.05 -7.78 6.97
CA THR A 186 1.09 -7.85 5.94
C THR A 186 2.27 -8.71 6.40
N MET A 187 3.07 -9.21 5.45
CA MET A 187 4.25 -10.02 5.80
C MET A 187 5.32 -9.23 6.58
N THR A 188 5.27 -7.91 6.58
CA THR A 188 6.25 -7.05 7.26
C THR A 188 6.21 -7.25 8.78
N LYS A 189 5.04 -7.51 9.38
CA LYS A 189 4.90 -7.84 10.82
C LYS A 189 5.76 -9.05 11.21
N ASN A 190 5.87 -10.04 10.32
CA ASN A 190 6.70 -11.23 10.54
C ASN A 190 8.21 -10.93 10.37
N LEU A 191 8.57 -9.78 9.79
CA LEU A 191 9.94 -9.38 9.51
C LEU A 191 10.51 -8.38 10.52
N GLU A 192 9.69 -7.63 11.26
CA GLU A 192 10.17 -6.71 12.32
C GLU A 192 11.05 -7.46 13.35
N GLY A 193 10.69 -8.69 13.71
CA GLY A 193 11.51 -9.54 14.59
C GLY A 193 12.78 -10.08 13.95
N ALA A 194 12.75 -10.40 12.65
CA ALA A 194 13.89 -10.95 11.91
C ALA A 194 14.92 -9.87 11.56
N SER A 195 14.46 -8.66 11.21
CA SER A 195 15.30 -7.49 10.93
C SER A 195 16.03 -7.01 12.18
N ALA A 196 15.32 -6.89 13.32
CA ALA A 196 15.95 -6.53 14.60
C ALA A 196 17.00 -7.56 15.05
N ALA A 197 16.77 -8.85 14.82
CA ALA A 197 17.76 -9.91 15.08
C ALA A 197 18.97 -9.83 14.14
N PHE A 198 18.77 -9.49 12.87
CA PHE A 198 19.83 -9.26 11.89
C PHE A 198 20.70 -8.03 12.20
N HIS A 199 20.09 -6.95 12.69
CA HIS A 199 20.82 -5.75 13.11
C HIS A 199 21.66 -6.00 14.36
N LYS A 200 21.17 -6.80 15.31
CA LYS A 200 21.92 -7.20 16.52
C LYS A 200 23.02 -8.22 16.27
N SER A 201 22.94 -9.02 15.21
CA SER A 201 23.96 -10.04 14.90
C SER A 201 25.15 -9.51 14.09
N ARG A 202 25.12 -8.23 13.68
CA ARG A 202 26.18 -7.56 12.92
C ARG A 202 26.77 -6.32 13.62
N SER A 203 26.31 -6.02 14.84
CA SER A 203 26.88 -4.99 15.73
C SER A 203 27.94 -5.58 16.63
#